data_AF-A0A533WI16-F1
#
_entry.id   AF-A0A533WI16-F1
#
_cell.length_a   1.000
_cell.length_b   1.000
_cell.length_c   1.000
_cell.angle_alpha   90.00
_cell.angle_beta   90.00
_cell.angle_gamma   90.00
#
_symmetry.space_group_name_H-M   'P 1'
#
loop_
_entity.id
_entity.type
_entity.pdbx_description
1 polymer ?
#
loop_
_entity_poly.entity_id
_entity_poly.type
_entity_poly.pdbx_seq_one_letter_code
_entity_poly.pdbx_strand_id
1 'polypeptide(L)'
;MSANSNISPEPIFQMITGFWVSKALMAAVELEVFTRISGKQATLQQLQDILEMEQRPTDVFATSLASLGLLKVTAENGRRLYSNYALADLFLDKNKSSYMGDIVTMFDKRLYKGWDKLVLALKTNKPVSAE
;
A
#
# COMPACT_ATOMS: atom_id res chain seq x y z
N MET A 1 -28.45 33.49 1.35
CA MET A 1 -27.68 32.35 1.87
C MET A 1 -27.09 31.63 0.67
N SER A 2 -25.77 31.72 0.48
CA SER A 2 -25.06 31.33 -0.74
C SER A 2 -24.92 29.81 -0.88
N ALA A 3 -25.15 29.31 -2.10
CA ALA A 3 -25.23 27.89 -2.48
C ALA A 3 -23.94 27.05 -2.32
N ASN A 4 -22.92 27.55 -1.63
CA ASN A 4 -21.58 26.94 -1.55
C ASN A 4 -21.29 26.19 -0.24
N SER A 5 -22.21 26.13 0.71
CA SER A 5 -21.96 25.50 2.02
C SER A 5 -21.92 23.95 2.00
N ASN A 6 -22.14 23.30 0.85
CA ASN A 6 -22.16 21.82 0.72
C ASN A 6 -21.16 21.25 -0.30
N ILE A 7 -20.27 22.05 -0.90
CA ILE A 7 -19.24 21.53 -1.82
C ILE A 7 -17.93 21.36 -1.06
N SER A 8 -17.49 20.12 -0.88
CA SER A 8 -16.25 19.77 -0.19
C SER A 8 -15.10 19.54 -1.19
N PRO A 9 -13.86 19.96 -0.90
CA PRO A 9 -12.68 19.61 -1.71
C PRO A 9 -12.22 18.17 -1.51
N GLU A 10 -12.80 17.44 -0.56
CA GLU A 10 -12.40 16.09 -0.17
C GLU A 10 -12.27 15.10 -1.34
N PRO A 11 -13.21 15.02 -2.32
CA PRO A 11 -13.05 14.10 -3.45
C PRO A 11 -11.80 14.41 -4.30
N ILE A 12 -11.46 15.69 -4.48
CA ILE A 12 -10.25 16.10 -5.20
C ILE A 12 -9.01 15.72 -4.39
N PHE A 13 -9.01 15.94 -3.07
CA PHE A 13 -7.92 15.51 -2.21
C PHE A 13 -7.74 13.98 -2.21
N GLN A 14 -8.81 13.20 -2.25
CA GLN A 14 -8.72 11.74 -2.38
C GLN A 14 -8.06 11.34 -3.71
N MET A 15 -8.36 12.04 -4.82
CA MET A 15 -7.70 11.80 -6.11
C MET A 15 -6.21 12.20 -6.08
N ILE A 16 -5.88 13.36 -5.51
CA ILE A 16 -4.49 13.84 -5.38
C ILE A 16 -3.65 12.89 -4.54
N THR A 17 -4.23 12.33 -3.47
CA THR A 17 -3.51 11.48 -2.52
C THR A 17 -3.59 9.98 -2.83
N GLY A 18 -4.36 9.59 -3.85
CA GLY A 18 -4.52 8.18 -4.26
C GLY A 18 -3.19 7.49 -4.56
N PHE A 19 -2.20 8.22 -5.10
CA PHE A 19 -0.88 7.64 -5.36
C PHE A 19 -0.12 7.25 -4.09
N TRP A 20 -0.33 7.94 -2.96
CA TRP A 20 0.29 7.58 -1.68
C TRP A 20 -0.21 6.21 -1.21
N VAL A 21 -1.52 5.98 -1.30
CA VAL A 21 -2.14 4.70 -0.95
C VAL A 21 -1.62 3.58 -1.85
N SER A 22 -1.58 3.82 -3.17
CA SER A 22 -1.06 2.84 -4.14
C SER A 22 0.41 2.52 -3.89
N LYS A 23 1.27 3.52 -3.67
CA LYS A 23 2.71 3.29 -3.44
C LYS A 23 2.99 2.58 -2.11
N ALA A 24 2.22 2.84 -1.06
CA ALA A 24 2.35 2.10 0.20
C ALA A 24 2.07 0.60 0.01
N LEU A 25 1.00 0.26 -0.73
CA LEU A 25 0.69 -1.14 -1.08
C LEU A 25 1.79 -1.76 -1.94
N MET A 26 2.25 -1.06 -2.99
CA MET A 26 3.30 -1.54 -3.89
C MET A 26 4.61 -1.82 -3.15
N ALA A 27 5.03 -0.90 -2.27
CA ALA A 27 6.21 -1.10 -1.43
C ALA A 27 6.05 -2.30 -0.48
N ALA A 28 4.87 -2.51 0.10
CA ALA A 28 4.63 -3.64 1.00
C ALA A 28 4.69 -4.99 0.27
N VAL A 29 4.23 -5.03 -0.99
CA VAL A 29 4.35 -6.21 -1.87
C VAL A 29 5.80 -6.45 -2.26
N GLU A 30 6.55 -5.41 -2.62
CA GLU A 30 7.98 -5.50 -2.97
C GLU A 30 8.84 -5.98 -1.80
N LEU A 31 8.54 -5.51 -0.59
CA LEU A 31 9.19 -5.95 0.66
C LEU A 31 8.63 -7.29 1.19
N GLU A 32 7.64 -7.87 0.51
CA GLU A 32 6.96 -9.12 0.88
C GLU A 32 6.39 -9.13 2.30
N VAL A 33 6.00 -7.98 2.84
CA VAL A 33 5.59 -7.80 4.25
C VAL A 33 4.60 -8.89 4.68
N PHE A 34 3.53 -9.07 3.90
CA PHE A 34 2.43 -9.97 4.23
C PHE A 34 2.81 -11.45 4.19
N THR A 35 3.76 -11.81 3.32
CA THR A 35 4.30 -13.17 3.24
C THR A 35 5.21 -13.43 4.42
N ARG A 36 6.10 -12.50 4.74
CA ARG A 36 7.09 -12.63 5.83
C ARG A 36 6.46 -12.70 7.22
N ILE A 37 5.27 -12.12 7.40
CA ILE A 37 4.50 -12.18 8.67
C ILE A 37 3.30 -13.14 8.62
N SER A 38 3.17 -13.95 7.57
CA SER A 38 2.03 -14.88 7.42
C SER A 38 1.88 -15.81 8.63
N GLY A 39 0.63 -15.97 9.09
CA GLY A 39 0.27 -16.84 10.20
C GLY A 39 0.79 -16.43 11.59
N LYS A 40 1.47 -15.27 11.72
CA LYS A 40 2.04 -14.82 13.00
C LYS A 40 1.72 -13.37 13.31
N GLN A 41 1.81 -13.04 14.60
CA GLN A 41 1.84 -11.66 15.08
C GLN A 41 3.30 -11.25 15.30
N ALA A 42 3.62 -10.00 15.01
CA ALA A 42 4.94 -9.42 15.16
C ALA A 42 4.87 -8.13 15.98
N THR A 43 5.73 -7.99 16.97
CA THR A 43 6.03 -6.71 17.60
C THR A 43 6.72 -5.76 16.61
N LEU A 44 6.77 -4.46 16.94
CA LEU A 44 7.55 -3.50 16.14
C LEU A 44 9.03 -3.91 16.02
N GLN A 45 9.62 -4.49 17.06
CA GLN A 45 11.00 -4.99 16.99
C GLN A 45 11.14 -6.15 16.00
N GLN A 46 10.24 -7.13 16.08
CA GLN A 46 10.25 -8.25 15.14
C GLN A 46 9.99 -7.79 13.70
N LEU A 47 9.16 -6.76 13.47
CA LEU A 47 9.00 -6.19 12.14
C LEU A 47 10.28 -5.54 11.60
N GLN A 48 11.04 -4.83 12.45
CA GLN A 48 12.34 -4.27 12.05
C GLN A 48 13.28 -5.39 11.60
N ASP A 49 13.37 -6.45 12.40
CA ASP A 49 14.24 -7.59 12.11
C ASP A 49 13.81 -8.33 10.84
N ILE A 50 12.49 -8.52 10.64
CA ILE A 50 11.91 -9.22 9.47
C ILE A 50 12.06 -8.41 8.18
N LEU A 51 11.90 -7.09 8.26
CA LEU A 51 11.93 -6.18 7.10
C LEU A 51 13.30 -5.55 6.85
N GLU A 52 14.27 -5.78 7.75
CA GLU A 52 15.60 -5.20 7.70
C GLU A 52 15.55 -3.66 7.64
N MET A 53 14.67 -3.08 8.47
CA MET A 53 14.39 -1.64 8.51
C MET A 53 14.59 -1.08 9.91
N GLU A 54 15.08 0.16 9.98
CA GLU A 54 15.22 0.90 11.23
C GLU A 54 13.86 1.15 11.93
N GLN A 55 13.90 1.43 13.23
CA GLN A 55 12.69 1.57 14.06
C GLN A 55 11.69 2.59 13.53
N ARG A 56 12.16 3.81 13.23
CA ARG A 56 11.30 4.92 12.79
C ARG A 56 10.58 4.61 11.47
N PRO A 57 11.26 4.23 10.37
CA PRO A 57 10.56 3.90 9.12
C PRO A 57 9.65 2.67 9.27
N THR A 58 10.04 1.67 10.07
CA THR A 58 9.19 0.50 10.32
C THR A 58 7.88 0.89 11.00
N ASP A 59 7.92 1.74 12.03
CA ASP A 59 6.71 2.15 12.76
C ASP A 59 5.77 2.96 11.86
N VAL A 60 6.32 3.93 11.12
CA VAL A 60 5.55 4.76 10.19
C VAL A 60 4.91 3.88 9.11
N PHE A 61 5.66 2.95 8.54
CA PHE A 61 5.17 2.09 7.47
C PHE A 61 4.11 1.10 7.96
N ALA A 62 4.38 0.39 9.07
CA ALA A 62 3.43 -0.55 9.66
C ALA A 62 2.14 0.15 10.12
N THR A 63 2.24 1.37 10.66
CA THR A 63 1.09 2.21 11.03
C THR A 63 0.30 2.61 9.78
N SER A 64 0.97 3.00 8.70
CA SER A 64 0.32 3.33 7.43
C SER A 64 -0.43 2.12 6.86
N LEU A 65 0.20 0.94 6.82
CA LEU A 65 -0.45 -0.29 6.36
C LEU A 65 -1.63 -0.71 7.25
N ALA A 66 -1.55 -0.45 8.55
CA ALA A 66 -2.68 -0.65 9.45
C ALA A 66 -3.84 0.31 9.16
N SER A 67 -3.57 1.61 8.97
CA SER A 67 -4.57 2.61 8.60
C SER A 67 -5.22 2.32 7.24
N LEU A 68 -4.51 1.67 6.32
CA LEU A 68 -5.04 1.22 5.03
C LEU A 68 -5.81 -0.11 5.10
N GLY A 69 -5.94 -0.73 6.29
CA GLY A 69 -6.63 -2.00 6.46
C GLY A 69 -5.88 -3.21 5.87
N LEU A 70 -4.57 -3.09 5.67
CA LEU A 70 -3.70 -4.18 5.19
C LEU A 70 -3.10 -4.95 6.36
N LEU A 71 -2.80 -4.25 7.46
CA LEU A 71 -2.43 -4.85 8.74
C LEU A 71 -3.53 -4.61 9.79
N LYS A 72 -3.58 -5.46 10.81
CA LYS A 72 -4.28 -5.18 12.06
C LYS A 72 -3.29 -5.00 13.19
N VAL A 73 -3.66 -4.14 14.13
CA VAL A 73 -2.89 -3.88 15.35
C VAL A 73 -3.71 -4.31 16.55
N THR A 74 -3.15 -5.21 17.36
CA THR A 74 -3.67 -5.57 18.69
C THR A 74 -2.70 -5.12 19.77
N ALA A 75 -3.16 -5.07 21.01
CA ALA A 75 -2.32 -4.78 22.16
C ALA A 75 -2.28 -5.99 23.10
N GLU A 76 -1.08 -6.45 23.43
CA GLU A 76 -0.85 -7.52 24.40
C GLU A 76 0.30 -7.12 25.32
N ASN A 77 0.11 -7.20 26.64
CA ASN A 77 1.11 -6.82 27.64
C ASN A 77 1.72 -5.42 27.41
N GLY A 78 0.89 -4.46 26.98
CA GLY A 78 1.31 -3.09 26.69
C GLY A 78 2.11 -2.90 25.39
N ARG A 79 2.23 -3.93 24.54
CA ARG A 79 2.96 -3.88 23.26
C ARG A 79 1.99 -3.94 22.08
N ARG A 80 2.26 -3.15 21.03
CA ARG A 80 1.58 -3.25 19.74
C ARG A 80 2.04 -4.51 19.01
N LEU A 81 1.09 -5.31 18.55
CA LEU A 81 1.30 -6.49 17.72
C LEU A 81 0.64 -6.31 16.37
N TYR A 82 1.41 -6.51 15.32
CA TYR A 82 1.00 -6.38 13.93
C TYR A 82 0.82 -7.76 13.31
N SER A 83 -0.24 -7.93 12.52
CA SER A 83 -0.46 -9.13 11.71
C SER A 83 -1.26 -8.78 10.46
N ASN A 84 -1.28 -9.67 9.48
CA ASN A 84 -2.12 -9.48 8.30
C ASN A 84 -3.58 -9.25 8.68
N TYR A 85 -4.22 -8.29 8.04
CA TYR A 85 -5.68 -8.24 7.99
C TYR A 85 -6.21 -9.28 6.99
N ALA A 86 -7.49 -9.65 7.07
CA ALA A 86 -8.05 -10.76 6.30
C ALA A 86 -7.85 -10.62 4.78
N LEU A 87 -8.00 -9.40 4.25
CA LEU A 87 -7.76 -9.09 2.84
C LEU A 87 -6.30 -9.35 2.43
N ALA A 88 -5.35 -8.81 3.20
CA ALA A 88 -3.93 -8.95 2.89
C ALA A 88 -3.43 -10.38 3.10
N ASP A 89 -3.95 -11.09 4.10
CA ASP A 89 -3.62 -12.50 4.32
C ASP A 89 -4.05 -13.36 3.13
N LEU A 90 -5.24 -13.11 2.58
CA LEU A 90 -5.78 -13.94 1.50
C LEU A 90 -5.19 -13.58 0.12
N PHE A 91 -4.99 -12.30 -0.17
CA PHE A 91 -4.65 -11.84 -1.52
C PHE A 91 -3.21 -11.34 -1.68
N LEU A 92 -2.46 -11.11 -0.60
CA LEU A 92 -1.11 -10.52 -0.65
C LEU A 92 -0.03 -11.38 0.03
N ASP A 93 -0.39 -12.54 0.59
CA ASP A 93 0.55 -13.58 0.98
C ASP A 93 0.84 -14.52 -0.21
N LYS A 94 2.11 -14.63 -0.62
CA LYS A 94 2.56 -15.47 -1.74
C LYS A 94 2.27 -16.96 -1.53
N ASN A 95 2.03 -17.38 -0.29
CA ASN A 95 1.70 -18.77 0.03
C ASN A 95 0.23 -19.13 -0.28
N LYS A 96 -0.62 -18.15 -0.63
CA LYS A 96 -2.02 -18.40 -0.95
C LYS A 96 -2.22 -18.57 -2.45
N SER A 97 -3.10 -19.49 -2.85
CA SER A 97 -3.49 -19.68 -4.26
C SER A 97 -4.20 -18.45 -4.87
N SER A 98 -4.75 -17.56 -4.03
CA SER A 98 -5.41 -16.31 -4.40
C SER A 98 -4.46 -15.11 -4.48
N TYR A 99 -3.15 -15.32 -4.44
CA TYR A 99 -2.17 -14.23 -4.46
C TYR A 99 -2.34 -13.31 -5.68
N MET A 100 -2.42 -12.01 -5.43
CA MET A 100 -2.60 -10.94 -6.44
C MET A 100 -1.41 -9.98 -6.50
N GLY A 101 -0.34 -10.21 -5.72
CA GLY A 101 0.80 -9.28 -5.66
C GLY A 101 1.60 -9.18 -6.97
N ASP A 102 1.50 -10.16 -7.87
CA ASP A 102 2.10 -10.06 -9.21
C ASP A 102 1.42 -8.97 -10.06
N ILE A 103 0.10 -8.81 -9.91
CA ILE A 103 -0.64 -7.72 -10.56
C ILE A 103 -0.16 -6.38 -9.96
N VAL A 104 -0.05 -6.29 -8.64
CA VAL A 104 0.47 -5.08 -7.97
C VAL A 104 1.87 -4.73 -8.48
N THR A 105 2.75 -5.72 -8.61
CA THR A 105 4.11 -5.57 -9.12
C THR A 105 4.11 -5.10 -10.59
N MET A 106 3.24 -5.65 -11.43
CA MET A 106 3.07 -5.20 -12.81
C MET A 106 2.64 -3.72 -12.88
N PHE A 107 1.70 -3.31 -12.03
CA PHE A 107 1.26 -1.92 -11.96
C PHE A 107 2.40 -0.99 -11.54
N ASP A 108 3.18 -1.36 -10.52
CA ASP A 108 4.30 -0.55 -10.03
C ASP A 108 5.44 -0.44 -11.05
N LYS A 109 5.94 -1.57 -11.54
CA LYS A 109 7.18 -1.62 -12.34
C LYS A 109 6.96 -1.29 -13.81
N ARG A 110 5.76 -1.51 -14.34
CA ARG A 110 5.47 -1.35 -15.79
C ARG A 110 4.46 -0.25 -16.06
N LEU A 111 3.27 -0.31 -15.46
CA LEU A 111 2.20 0.61 -15.87
C LEU A 111 2.39 2.03 -15.32
N TYR A 112 2.94 2.18 -14.12
CA TYR A 112 3.08 3.49 -13.47
C TYR A 112 3.86 4.51 -14.33
N LYS A 113 4.96 4.10 -14.96
CA LYS A 113 5.74 4.96 -15.88
C LYS A 113 4.95 5.41 -17.11
N GLY A 114 4.03 4.58 -17.60
CA GLY A 114 3.15 4.95 -18.72
C GLY A 114 2.19 6.08 -18.33
N TRP A 115 1.73 6.09 -17.08
CA TRP A 115 0.85 7.14 -16.56
C TRP A 115 1.53 8.51 -16.46
N ASP A 116 2.84 8.56 -16.21
CA ASP A 116 3.61 9.82 -16.26
C ASP A 116 3.56 10.47 -17.65
N LYS A 117 3.38 9.66 -18.70
CA LYS A 117 3.30 10.09 -20.10
C LYS A 117 1.84 10.34 -20.57
N LEU A 118 0.84 10.31 -19.68
CA LEU A 118 -0.58 10.42 -20.04
C LEU A 118 -0.90 11.68 -20.84
N VAL A 119 -0.40 12.84 -20.40
CA VAL A 119 -0.65 14.13 -21.09
C VAL A 119 -0.10 14.11 -22.52
N LEU A 120 1.06 13.48 -22.74
CA LEU A 120 1.65 13.30 -24.07
C LEU A 120 0.76 12.41 -24.94
N ALA A 121 0.31 11.27 -24.41
CA ALA A 121 -0.59 10.36 -25.12
C ALA A 121 -1.88 11.07 -25.56
N LEU A 122 -2.50 11.84 -24.66
CA LEU A 122 -3.71 12.62 -24.94
C LEU A 122 -3.48 13.68 -26.02
N LYS A 123 -2.40 14.45 -25.93
CA LYS A 123 -2.09 15.51 -26.90
C LYS A 123 -1.72 14.98 -28.28
N THR A 124 -1.12 13.79 -28.35
CA THR A 124 -0.62 13.21 -29.61
C THR A 124 -1.56 12.21 -30.24
N ASN A 125 -2.63 11.81 -29.53
CA ASN A 125 -3.55 10.73 -29.91
C ASN A 125 -2.80 9.44 -30.29
N LYS A 126 -1.75 9.11 -29.54
CA LYS A 126 -0.88 7.94 -29.76
C LYS A 126 -0.63 7.20 -28.45
N PRO A 127 -0.44 5.87 -28.48
CA PRO A 127 -0.01 5.12 -27.31
C PRO A 127 1.40 5.55 -26.90
N VAL A 128 1.68 5.48 -25.59
CA VAL A 128 2.99 5.72 -25.01
C VAL A 128 3.55 4.39 -24.50
N SER A 129 4.81 4.07 -24.83
CA SER A 129 5.46 2.89 -24.27
C SER A 129 5.89 3.16 -22.83
N ALA A 130 5.78 2.13 -22.00
CA ALA A 130 6.18 2.13 -20.60
C ALA A 130 7.71 1.98 -20.38
N GLU A 131 8.50 1.97 -21.45
CA GLU A 131 9.96 1.87 -21.41
C GLU A 131 10.58 3.08 -20.68
#